data_AF-A0A401LYI5-F1
#
_entry.id   AF-A0A401LYI5-F1
#
_cell.length_a   1.000
_cell.length_b   1.000
_cell.length_c   1.000
_cell.angle_alpha   90.00
_cell.angle_beta   90.00
_cell.angle_gamma   90.00
#
_symmetry.space_group_name_H-M   'P 1'
#
loop_
_entity.id
_entity.type
_entity.pdbx_description
1 polymer ?
#
loop_
_entity_poly.entity_id
_entity_poly.type
_entity_poly.pdbx_seq_one_letter_code
_entity_poly.pdbx_strand_id
1 'polypeptide(L)' 'MNLSDHGYTPAIKRIGLPDKFVQHGTVTELYQLCGMDENSITKELLNQCALLPVTSKIKELTN' A
#
# COMPACT_ATOMS: atom_id res chain seq x y z
N MET A 1 19.97 12.93 -7.44
CA MET A 1 20.41 11.79 -6.62
C MET A 1 19.27 10.80 -6.64
N ASN A 2 19.43 9.72 -7.41
CA ASN A 2 18.41 8.71 -7.63
C ASN A 2 18.71 7.49 -6.73
N LEU A 3 17.69 6.78 -6.26
CA LEU A 3 17.84 5.57 -5.41
C LEU A 3 18.78 4.53 -6.04
N SER A 4 18.86 4.53 -7.37
CA SER A 4 19.70 3.66 -8.19
C SER A 4 21.20 3.95 -8.11
N ASP A 5 21.60 5.17 -7.73
CA ASP A 5 23.00 5.62 -7.80
C ASP A 5 23.91 4.89 -6.81
N HIS A 6 23.34 4.16 -5.84
CA HIS A 6 24.07 3.44 -4.77
C HIS A 6 23.82 1.92 -4.78
N GLY A 7 23.32 1.37 -5.89
CA GLY A 7 23.02 -0.06 -6.00
C GLY A 7 21.86 -0.54 -5.12
N TYR A 8 21.10 0.39 -4.54
CA TYR A 8 19.94 0.08 -3.70
C TYR A 8 18.73 -0.17 -4.60
N THR A 9 18.25 -1.42 -4.62
CA THR A 9 17.07 -1.85 -5.39
C THR A 9 15.92 -2.23 -4.45
N PRO A 10 15.26 -1.26 -3.78
CA PRO A 10 14.14 -1.56 -2.91
C PRO A 10 12.94 -2.05 -3.73
N ALA A 11 12.07 -2.84 -3.09
CA ALA A 11 10.76 -3.13 -3.64
C ALA A 11 9.91 -1.86 -3.58
N ILE A 12 9.72 -1.19 -4.73
CA ILE A 12 8.95 0.05 -4.83
C ILE A 12 7.57 -0.25 -5.40
N LYS A 13 6.52 0.15 -4.68
CA LYS A 13 5.16 0.26 -5.21
C LYS A 13 4.79 1.73 -5.36
N ARG A 14 4.29 2.11 -6.55
CA ARG A 14 3.74 3.44 -6.81
C ARG A 14 2.24 3.42 -6.54
N ILE A 15 1.77 4.38 -5.75
CA ILE A 15 0.35 4.61 -5.45
C ILE A 15 0.01 6.00 -5.96
N GLY A 16 -1.10 6.14 -6.67
CA GLY A 16 -1.48 7.41 -7.28
C GLY A 16 -2.62 7.25 -8.28
N LEU A 17 -2.89 8.33 -9.01
CA LEU A 17 -3.87 8.31 -10.08
C LEU A 17 -3.41 7.31 -11.17
N PRO A 18 -4.26 6.36 -11.56
CA PRO A 18 -3.94 5.47 -12.67
C PRO A 18 -3.92 6.24 -13.99
N ASP A 19 -3.19 5.72 -14.97
CA ASP A 19 -3.13 6.26 -16.33
C ASP A 19 -4.41 5.94 -17.12
N LYS A 20 -5.55 6.42 -16.61
CA LYS A 20 -6.89 6.29 -17.17
C LYS A 20 -7.79 7.41 -16.62
N PHE A 21 -8.86 7.70 -17.34
CA PHE A 21 -9.87 8.63 -16.85
C PHE A 21 -10.53 8.09 -15.57
N VAL A 22 -10.54 8.93 -14.54
CA VAL A 22 -11.30 8.72 -13.30
C VAL A 22 -12.50 9.65 -13.32
N GLN A 23 -13.70 9.12 -13.06
CA GLN A 23 -14.91 9.93 -13.02
C GLN A 23 -14.87 10.92 -11.86
N HIS A 24 -15.60 12.03 -12.01
CA HIS A 24 -15.78 13.00 -10.95
C HIS A 24 -16.59 12.36 -9.80
N GLY A 25 -16.26 12.77 -8.58
CA GLY A 25 -16.91 12.28 -7.37
C GLY A 25 -16.42 13.07 -6.18
N THR A 26 -16.82 12.65 -4.99
CA THR A 26 -16.27 13.23 -3.77
C THR A 26 -14.81 12.85 -3.62
N VAL A 27 -14.05 13.69 -2.92
CA VAL A 27 -12.62 13.46 -2.66
C VAL A 27 -12.40 12.07 -2.05
N THR A 28 -13.24 11.65 -1.10
CA THR A 28 -13.18 10.34 -0.45
C THR A 28 -13.33 9.18 -1.44
N GLU A 29 -14.30 9.24 -2.35
CA GLU A 29 -14.50 8.21 -3.38
C GLU A 29 -13.32 8.15 -4.35
N LEU A 30 -12.76 9.31 -4.70
CA LEU A 30 -11.57 9.39 -5.55
C LEU A 30 -10.35 8.75 -4.89
N TYR A 31 -10.14 9.00 -3.59
CA TYR A 31 -9.07 8.35 -2.81
C TYR A 31 -9.24 6.82 -2.79
N GLN A 32 -10.46 6.33 -2.55
CA GLN A 32 -10.76 4.89 -2.57
C GLN A 32 -10.54 4.28 -3.95
N LEU A 33 -11.02 4.94 -5.01
CA LEU A 33 -10.89 4.46 -6.38
C LEU A 33 -9.42 4.43 -6.85
N CYS A 34 -8.60 5.36 -6.37
CA CYS A 34 -7.16 5.38 -6.64
C CYS A 34 -6.34 4.48 -5.69
N GLY A 35 -6.97 3.82 -4.71
CA GLY A 35 -6.27 3.01 -3.71
C GLY A 35 -5.37 3.83 -2.80
N MET A 36 -5.69 5.10 -2.61
CA MET A 36 -4.96 6.08 -1.81
C MET A 36 -5.62 6.32 -0.44
N ASP A 37 -6.69 5.59 -0.12
CA ASP A 37 -7.31 5.63 1.20
C ASP A 37 -6.55 4.76 2.22
N GLU A 38 -6.82 5.00 3.50
CA GLU A 38 -6.17 4.31 4.63
C GLU A 38 -6.24 2.79 4.53
N ASN A 39 -7.39 2.23 4.14
CA ASN A 39 -7.56 0.78 4.05
C ASN A 39 -6.73 0.19 2.92
N SER A 40 -6.72 0.85 1.76
CA SER A 40 -5.93 0.42 0.60
C SER A 40 -4.43 0.49 0.86
N ILE A 41 -3.96 1.57 1.50
CA ILE A 41 -2.54 1.72 1.88
C ILE A 41 -2.16 0.67 2.92
N THR A 42 -2.97 0.47 3.95
CA THR A 42 -2.72 -0.54 4.99
C THR A 42 -2.66 -1.94 4.39
N LYS A 43 -3.57 -2.27 3.49
CA LYS A 43 -3.59 -3.55 2.77
C LYS A 43 -2.33 -3.75 1.92
N GLU A 44 -1.89 -2.71 1.20
CA GLU A 44 -0.68 -2.78 0.38
C GLU A 44 0.57 -2.94 1.24
N LEU A 45 0.65 -2.23 2.38
CA LEU A 45 1.72 -2.41 3.36
C LEU A 45 1.73 -3.82 3.92
N LEU A 46 0.57 -4.36 4.31
CA LEU A 46 0.46 -5.75 4.79
C LEU A 46 0.87 -6.75 3.71
N ASN A 47 0.49 -6.55 2.45
CA ASN A 47 0.90 -7.42 1.35
C ASN A 47 2.43 -7.41 1.14
N GLN A 48 3.05 -6.25 1.24
CA GLN A 48 4.50 -6.10 1.12
C GLN A 48 5.23 -6.70 2.34
N CYS A 49 4.68 -6.50 3.54
CA CYS A 49 5.18 -7.09 4.77
C CYS A 49 4.95 -8.61 4.85
N ALA A 50 3.91 -9.14 4.18
CA ALA A 50 3.58 -10.58 4.18
C ALA A 50 4.60 -11.46 3.41
N LEU A 51 5.62 -10.86 2.80
CA LEU A 51 6.84 -11.57 2.41
C LEU A 51 7.76 -11.90 3.60
N LEU A 52 7.42 -11.44 4.81
CA LEU A 52 8.00 -11.92 6.07
C LEU A 52 7.06 -12.98 6.66
N PRO A 53 7.55 -14.21 6.94
CA PRO A 53 6.78 -15.22 7.63
C PRO A 53 6.64 -14.82 9.10
N VAL A 54 5.66 -13.96 9.43
CA VAL A 54 5.22 -13.74 10.81
C VAL A 54 3.72 -13.91 10.91
N THR A 55 3.27 -15.10 10.50
CA THR A 55 2.13 -15.73 11.17
C THR A 55 2.62 -16.26 12.51
N SER A 56 2.58 -15.46 13.57
CA SER A 56 2.74 -15.96 14.94
C SER A 56 2.15 -14.98 15.96
N LYS A 57 1.01 -15.37 16.53
CA LYS A 57 0.44 -14.91 17.82
C LYS A 57 -0.13 -13.48 17.91
N ILE A 58 -1.36 -13.27 17.42
CA ILE A 58 -2.29 -12.28 18.02
C ILE A 58 -3.68 -12.93 18.27
N LYS A 59 -3.71 -14.20 18.69
CA LYS A 59 -4.95 -14.88 19.14
C LYS A 59 -4.87 -15.50 20.53
N GLU A 60 -3.95 -15.03 21.39
CA GLU A 60 -3.90 -15.43 22.80
C GLU A 60 -3.73 -14.22 23.73
N LEU A 61 -4.54 -13.18 23.57
CA LEU A 61 -4.73 -12.13 24.60
C LEU A 61 -6.19 -11.65 24.59
N THR A 62 -7.11 -12.60 24.63
CA THR A 62 -8.45 -12.41 25.18
C THR A 62 -8.76 -13.63 26.04
N ASN A 63 -8.25 -13.60 27.26
CA ASN A 63 -8.88 -14.18 28.44
C ASN A 63 -8.88 -13.11 29.52
#